data_AF-A0A5P6P9K1-F1
#
_entry.id   AF-A0A5P6P9K1-F1
#
_cell.length_a   1.000
_cell.length_b   1.000
_cell.length_c   1.000
_cell.angle_alpha   90.00
_cell.angle_beta   90.00
_cell.angle_gamma   90.00
#
_symmetry.space_group_name_H-M   'P 1'
#
loop_
_entity.id
_entity.type
_entity.pdbx_description
1 polymer ?
#
loop_
_entity_poly.entity_id
_entity_poly.type
_entity_poly.pdbx_seq_one_letter_code
_entity_poly.pdbx_strand_id
1 'polypeptide(L)'
;MSDDYLALKWGTIKEVHYPSEPVRLALERYHAAGPRSMSAALQDDSPAQKEALCDLIAAVAEVGGTIKDEWTGKLMTADEAERYVLGDDARAQSLAGKVIVRNVMRSLLEKGSEEDE
;
A
#
# COMPACT_ATOMS: atom_id res chain seq x y z
N MET A 1 -18.51 -5.85 6.58
CA MET A 1 -17.92 -5.47 5.29
C MET A 1 -18.20 -4.01 5.11
N SER A 2 -17.16 -3.22 4.83
CA SER A 2 -17.32 -1.78 4.62
C SER A 2 -17.69 -1.48 3.18
N ASP A 3 -18.29 -0.31 2.95
CA ASP A 3 -18.60 0.21 1.61
C ASP A 3 -17.35 0.80 0.91
N ASP A 4 -16.19 0.84 1.58
CA ASP A 4 -14.92 1.25 0.97
C ASP A 4 -14.58 0.40 -0.26
N TYR A 5 -14.11 1.07 -1.31
CA TYR A 5 -13.67 0.39 -2.51
C TYR A 5 -12.47 1.10 -3.16
N LEU A 6 -11.58 0.29 -3.75
CA LEU A 6 -10.43 0.75 -4.53
C LEU A 6 -10.40 0.05 -5.89
N ALA A 7 -10.51 0.83 -6.96
CA ALA A 7 -10.24 0.39 -8.33
C ALA A 7 -8.82 0.76 -8.71
N LEU A 8 -8.04 -0.24 -9.13
CA LEU A 8 -6.71 -0.06 -9.68
C LEU A 8 -6.73 -0.23 -11.19
N LYS A 9 -5.87 0.49 -11.89
CA LYS A 9 -5.67 0.34 -13.33
C LYS A 9 -4.22 0.67 -13.68
N TRP A 10 -3.55 -0.25 -14.39
CA TRP A 10 -2.16 -0.10 -14.80
C TRP A 10 -1.20 0.23 -13.64
N GLY A 11 -1.44 -0.39 -12.48
CA GLY A 11 -0.60 -0.22 -11.29
C GLY A 11 -0.83 1.07 -10.49
N THR A 12 -1.89 1.84 -10.78
CA THR A 12 -2.23 3.07 -10.04
C THR A 12 -3.72 3.17 -9.70
N ILE A 13 -4.11 4.20 -8.93
CA ILE A 13 -5.50 4.48 -8.55
C ILE A 13 -6.29 4.92 -9.79
N LYS A 14 -7.38 4.23 -10.05
CA LYS A 14 -8.38 4.65 -11.03
C LYS A 14 -9.57 5.33 -10.35
N GLU A 15 -10.03 4.78 -9.25
CA GLU A 15 -11.12 5.32 -8.46
C GLU A 15 -11.06 4.78 -7.04
N VAL A 16 -11.54 5.56 -6.08
CA VAL A 16 -11.57 5.19 -4.66
C VAL A 16 -12.82 5.77 -4.01
N HIS A 17 -13.53 4.96 -3.23
CA HIS A 17 -14.59 5.37 -2.32
C HIS A 17 -14.15 5.06 -0.90
N TYR A 18 -14.20 6.05 -0.02
CA TYR A 18 -13.53 6.00 1.28
C TYR A 18 -14.42 6.54 2.42
N PRO A 19 -15.60 5.94 2.68
CA PRO A 19 -16.43 6.35 3.81
C PRO A 19 -15.74 6.12 5.16
N SER A 20 -14.78 5.19 5.25
CA SER A 20 -14.06 4.92 6.50
C SER A 20 -12.87 5.86 6.69
N GLU A 21 -12.69 6.31 7.93
CA GLU A 21 -11.58 7.20 8.30
C GLU A 21 -10.19 6.62 8.02
N PRO A 22 -9.88 5.34 8.32
CA PRO A 22 -8.56 4.77 8.01
C PRO A 22 -8.19 4.84 6.53
N VAL A 23 -9.16 4.60 5.64
CA VAL A 23 -8.96 4.65 4.19
C VAL A 23 -8.75 6.09 3.73
N ARG A 24 -9.53 7.04 4.26
CA ARG A 24 -9.32 8.48 3.99
C ARG A 24 -7.91 8.94 4.37
N LEU A 25 -7.44 8.58 5.57
CA LEU A 25 -6.11 8.96 6.05
C LEU A 25 -4.99 8.33 5.20
N ALA A 26 -5.15 7.08 4.77
CA ALA A 26 -4.20 6.44 3.87
C ALA A 26 -4.17 7.11 2.48
N LEU A 27 -5.33 7.48 1.94
CA LEU A 27 -5.42 8.23 0.68
C LEU A 27 -4.76 9.60 0.79
N GLU A 28 -4.90 10.29 1.92
CA GLU A 28 -4.22 11.56 2.20
C GLU A 28 -2.69 11.42 2.20
N ARG A 29 -2.15 10.30 2.70
CA ARG A 29 -0.71 10.00 2.64
C ARG A 29 -0.24 9.76 1.21
N TYR A 30 -0.98 8.98 0.43
CA TYR A 30 -0.70 8.82 -1.01
C TYR A 30 -0.71 10.18 -1.73
N HIS A 31 -1.68 11.02 -1.40
CA HIS A 31 -1.81 12.38 -1.91
C HIS A 31 -0.67 13.32 -1.53
N ALA A 32 -0.07 13.14 -0.34
CA ALA A 32 1.06 13.92 0.12
C ALA A 32 2.41 13.41 -0.43
N ALA A 33 2.49 12.15 -0.85
CA ALA A 33 3.72 11.53 -1.35
C ALA A 33 4.17 12.05 -2.73
N GLY A 34 3.29 12.65 -3.53
CA GLY A 34 3.68 13.24 -4.81
C GLY A 34 2.55 13.85 -5.64
N PRO A 35 2.87 14.40 -6.83
CA PRO A 35 1.91 14.97 -7.76
C PRO A 35 0.86 13.95 -8.21
N ARG A 36 -0.33 14.45 -8.57
CA ARG A 36 -1.45 13.61 -9.00
C ARG A 36 -2.01 14.01 -10.34
N SER A 37 -2.42 13.01 -11.10
CA SER A 37 -3.21 13.19 -12.31
C SER A 37 -4.67 12.79 -12.08
N MET A 38 -5.58 13.49 -12.74
CA MET A 38 -7.00 13.09 -12.80
C MET A 38 -7.23 11.88 -13.72
N SER A 39 -6.21 11.46 -14.47
CA SER A 39 -6.26 10.31 -15.37
C SER A 39 -5.22 9.27 -14.98
N ALA A 40 -5.67 8.03 -14.70
CA ALA A 40 -4.79 6.90 -14.45
C ALA A 40 -3.79 6.65 -15.60
N ALA A 41 -4.14 7.00 -16.84
CA ALA A 41 -3.25 6.89 -18.00
C ALA A 41 -2.03 7.83 -17.94
N LEU A 42 -2.18 8.95 -17.22
CA LEU A 42 -1.19 10.01 -17.13
C LEU A 42 -0.53 10.05 -15.75
N GLN A 43 -0.89 9.13 -14.87
CA GLN A 43 -0.31 9.05 -13.54
C GLN A 43 0.98 8.25 -13.61
N ASP A 44 2.05 8.82 -13.06
CA ASP A 44 3.37 8.22 -12.97
C ASP A 44 3.79 8.20 -11.50
N ASP A 45 3.34 7.18 -10.78
CA ASP A 45 3.58 7.08 -9.34
C ASP A 45 5.07 6.88 -9.05
N SER A 46 5.62 7.83 -8.30
CA SER A 46 6.96 7.69 -7.70
C SER A 46 7.03 6.48 -6.74
N PRO A 47 8.24 5.99 -6.39
CA PRO A 47 8.38 4.91 -5.42
C PRO A 47 7.64 5.17 -4.09
N ALA A 48 7.71 6.40 -3.57
CA ALA A 48 7.00 6.79 -2.35
C ALA A 48 5.47 6.76 -2.50
N GLN A 49 4.95 7.15 -3.67
CA GLN A 49 3.52 7.02 -3.97
C GLN A 49 3.09 5.56 -4.07
N LYS A 50 3.91 4.69 -4.68
CA LYS A 50 3.61 3.25 -4.74
C LYS A 50 3.57 2.60 -3.36
N GLU A 51 4.48 2.99 -2.46
CA GLU A 51 4.45 2.54 -1.06
C GLU A 51 3.20 3.04 -0.34
N ALA A 52 2.87 4.33 -0.46
CA ALA A 52 1.65 4.88 0.13
C ALA A 52 0.37 4.27 -0.46
N LEU A 53 0.39 3.85 -1.73
CA LEU A 53 -0.70 3.11 -2.37
C LEU A 53 -0.82 1.69 -1.80
N CYS A 54 0.28 1.03 -1.44
CA CYS A 54 0.24 -0.25 -0.72
C CYS A 54 -0.37 -0.07 0.68
N ASP A 55 -0.06 1.03 1.37
CA ASP A 55 -0.70 1.34 2.66
C ASP A 55 -2.22 1.59 2.50
N LEU A 56 -2.64 2.26 1.41
CA LEU A 56 -4.05 2.42 1.08
C LEU A 56 -4.74 1.07 0.79
N ILE A 57 -4.09 0.19 0.04
CA ILE A 57 -4.56 -1.18 -0.22
C ILE A 57 -4.76 -1.94 1.10
N ALA A 58 -3.79 -1.87 2.00
CA ALA A 58 -3.87 -2.50 3.32
C ALA A 58 -5.04 -1.95 4.14
N ALA A 59 -5.23 -0.62 4.18
CA ALA A 59 -6.32 0.02 4.90
C ALA A 59 -7.70 -0.39 4.38
N VAL A 60 -7.88 -0.47 3.05
CA VAL A 60 -9.14 -0.93 2.43
C VAL A 60 -9.42 -2.39 2.80
N ALA A 61 -8.40 -3.24 2.77
CA ALA A 61 -8.54 -4.65 3.14
C ALA A 61 -8.85 -4.84 4.63
N GLU A 62 -8.22 -4.06 5.52
CA GLU A 62 -8.42 -4.12 6.97
C GLU A 62 -9.86 -3.79 7.36
N VAL A 63 -10.48 -2.80 6.73
CA VAL A 63 -11.91 -2.48 6.95
C VAL A 63 -12.87 -3.42 6.21
N GLY A 64 -12.34 -4.42 5.50
CA GLY A 64 -13.12 -5.38 4.71
C GLY A 64 -13.85 -4.74 3.53
N GLY A 65 -13.21 -3.75 2.89
CA GLY A 65 -13.64 -3.14 1.63
C GLY A 65 -13.21 -3.96 0.41
N THR A 66 -13.59 -3.48 -0.79
CA THR A 66 -13.37 -4.20 -2.05
C THR A 66 -12.22 -3.61 -2.84
N ILE A 67 -11.32 -4.46 -3.35
CA ILE A 67 -10.24 -4.06 -4.25
C ILE A 67 -10.44 -4.77 -5.58
N LYS A 68 -10.37 -4.03 -6.69
CA LYS A 68 -10.54 -4.60 -8.04
C LYS A 68 -9.56 -4.02 -9.04
N ASP A 69 -9.23 -4.83 -10.05
CA ASP A 69 -8.63 -4.36 -11.29
C ASP A 69 -9.75 -3.85 -12.20
N GLU A 70 -9.75 -2.55 -12.49
CA GLU A 70 -10.75 -1.91 -13.33
C GLU A 70 -10.66 -2.35 -14.79
N TRP A 71 -9.51 -2.83 -15.25
CA TRP A 71 -9.36 -3.29 -16.63
C TRP A 71 -10.07 -4.63 -16.86
N THR A 72 -9.94 -5.56 -15.93
CA THR A 72 -10.48 -6.92 -16.05
C THR A 72 -11.78 -7.13 -15.27
N GLY A 73 -12.09 -6.24 -14.32
CA GLY A 73 -13.16 -6.41 -13.34
C GLY A 73 -12.83 -7.43 -12.24
N LYS A 74 -11.62 -8.01 -12.22
CA LYS A 74 -11.22 -9.03 -11.24
C LYS A 74 -11.13 -8.41 -9.84
N LEU A 75 -11.76 -9.07 -8.86
CA LEU A 75 -11.53 -8.79 -7.45
C LEU A 75 -10.15 -9.29 -7.01
N MET A 76 -9.44 -8.48 -6.25
CA MET A 76 -8.09 -8.77 -5.78
C MET A 76 -8.06 -8.83 -4.26
N THR A 77 -7.26 -9.75 -3.74
CA THR A 77 -6.75 -9.66 -2.37
C THR A 77 -5.76 -8.49 -2.25
N ALA A 78 -5.51 -8.01 -1.03
CA ALA A 78 -4.47 -7.00 -0.79
C ALA A 78 -3.11 -7.43 -1.38
N ASP A 79 -2.77 -8.70 -1.19
CA ASP A 79 -1.53 -9.30 -1.67
C ASP A 79 -1.40 -9.25 -3.21
N GLU A 80 -2.47 -9.56 -3.94
CA GLU A 80 -2.51 -9.44 -5.41
C GLU A 80 -2.45 -7.98 -5.86
N ALA A 81 -3.14 -7.07 -5.17
CA ALA A 81 -3.15 -5.65 -5.49
C ALA A 81 -1.77 -4.99 -5.27
N GLU A 82 -1.06 -5.34 -4.20
CA GLU A 82 0.31 -4.88 -3.96
C GLU A 82 1.27 -5.37 -5.06
N ARG A 83 1.14 -6.64 -5.49
CA ARG A 83 1.93 -7.13 -6.64
C ARG A 83 1.62 -6.35 -7.91
N TYR A 84 0.35 -6.03 -8.13
CA TYR A 84 -0.07 -5.27 -9.31
C TYR A 84 0.54 -3.86 -9.36
N VAL A 85 0.69 -3.20 -8.20
CA VAL A 85 1.26 -1.84 -8.09
C VAL A 85 2.79 -1.85 -8.18
N LEU A 86 3.45 -2.76 -7.47
CA LEU A 86 4.91 -2.77 -7.36
C LEU A 86 5.58 -3.52 -8.52
N GLY A 87 4.93 -4.56 -9.06
CA GLY A 87 5.59 -5.62 -9.80
C GLY A 87 6.35 -6.59 -8.89
N ASP A 88 6.67 -7.78 -9.38
CA ASP A 88 7.23 -8.86 -8.55
C ASP A 88 8.62 -8.51 -7.98
N ASP A 89 9.49 -7.92 -8.80
CA ASP A 89 10.88 -7.59 -8.39
C ASP A 89 10.94 -6.49 -7.33
N ALA A 90 10.19 -5.40 -7.51
CA ALA A 90 10.19 -4.29 -6.55
C ALA A 90 9.53 -4.69 -5.23
N ARG A 91 8.52 -5.57 -5.27
CA ARG A 91 7.91 -6.12 -4.07
C ARG A 91 8.88 -6.99 -3.27
N ALA A 92 9.63 -7.87 -3.95
CA ALA A 92 10.62 -8.71 -3.28
C ALA A 92 11.66 -7.86 -2.52
N GLN A 93 12.10 -6.75 -3.11
CA GLN A 93 13.01 -5.80 -2.47
C GLN A 93 12.38 -5.10 -1.27
N SER A 94 11.12 -4.65 -1.38
CA SER A 94 10.39 -4.04 -0.26
C SER A 94 10.24 -4.99 0.93
N LEU A 95 9.86 -6.25 0.67
CA LEU A 95 9.74 -7.28 1.70
C LEU A 95 11.09 -7.58 2.37
N ALA A 96 12.16 -7.72 1.57
CA ALA A 96 13.51 -7.92 2.09
C ALA A 96 13.94 -6.75 3.01
N GLY A 97 13.68 -5.51 2.59
CA GLY A 97 13.94 -4.32 3.40
C GLY A 97 13.19 -4.32 4.73
N LYS A 98 11.88 -4.61 4.72
CA LYS A 98 11.05 -4.72 5.95
C LYS A 98 11.57 -5.80 6.90
N VAL A 99 12.02 -6.94 6.38
CA VAL A 99 12.60 -8.04 7.20
C VAL A 99 13.93 -7.61 7.81
N ILE A 100 14.81 -6.96 7.04
CA ILE A 100 16.10 -6.47 7.55
C ILE A 100 15.87 -5.48 8.70
N VAL A 101 15.01 -4.47 8.51
CA VAL A 101 14.70 -3.48 9.55
C VAL A 101 14.14 -4.15 10.81
N ARG A 102 13.21 -5.10 10.66
CA ARG A 102 12.64 -5.84 11.80
C ARG A 102 13.72 -6.61 12.57
N ASN A 103 14.62 -7.28 11.86
CA ASN A 103 15.70 -8.06 12.49
C ASN A 103 16.72 -7.15 13.20
N VAL A 104 17.08 -6.01 12.58
CA VAL A 104 17.96 -5.02 13.21
C VAL A 104 17.33 -4.45 14.48
N MET A 105 16.05 -4.04 14.42
CA MET A 105 15.33 -3.53 15.60
C MET A 105 15.26 -4.56 16.72
N ARG A 106 14.97 -5.83 16.40
CA ARG A 106 14.97 -6.91 17.39
C ARG A 106 16.34 -7.04 18.07
N SER A 107 17.42 -7.07 17.30
CA SER A 107 18.78 -7.21 17.86
C SER A 107 19.19 -6.02 18.72
N LEU A 108 18.76 -4.80 18.37
CA LEU A 108 19.02 -3.61 19.19
C LEU A 108 18.27 -3.66 20.53
N LEU A 109 17.03 -4.15 20.54
CA LEU A 109 16.25 -4.32 21.76
C LEU A 109 16.84 -5.41 22.69
N GLU A 110 17.33 -6.51 22.12
CA GLU A 110 17.98 -7.59 22.86
C GLU A 110 19.29 -7.11 23.52
N LYS A 111 20.12 -6.33 22.80
CA LYS A 111 21.36 -5.76 23.36
C LYS A 111 21.11 -4.69 24.42
N GLY A 112 20.06 -3.88 24.26
CA GLY A 112 19.70 -2.87 25.26
C GLY A 112 19.22 -3.47 26.59
N SER A 113 18.73 -4.72 26.59
CA SER A 113 18.34 -5.42 27.83
C SER A 113 19.49 -6.09 28.58
N GLU A 114 20.67 -6.25 27.95
CA GLU A 114 21.85 -6.87 28.58
C GLU A 114 22.76 -5.85 29.28
N GLU A 115 22.59 -4.54 29.03
CA GLU A 115 23.42 -3.47 29.63
C GLU A 115 22.85 -2.90 30.95
N ASP A 116 21.69 -3.38 31.41
CA ASP A 116 20.99 -2.93 32.63
C ASP A 116 21.08 -3.93 33.82
N GLU A 117 21.90 -4.99 33.74
CA GLU A 117 22.23 -5.92 34.84
C GLU A 117 23.62 -5.68 35.45
#